data_AF-A0A7S7W5V1-F1
#
_entry.id   AF-A0A7S7W5V1-F1
#
_cell.length_a   1.000
_cell.length_b   1.000
_cell.length_c   1.000
_cell.angle_alpha   90.00
_cell.angle_beta   90.00
_cell.angle_gamma   90.00
#
_symmetry.space_group_name_H-M   'P 1'
#
loop_
_entity.id
_entity.type
_entity.pdbx_description
1 polymer ?
#
loop_
_entity_poly.entity_id
_entity_poly.type
_entity_poly.pdbx_seq_one_letter_code
_entity_poly.pdbx_strand_id
1 'polypeptide(L)' 'MNTLIGAAMIAAAGVLIFIGLPNRAGEHPKFLRFDAALVLYPPVVLSFLGLGAAALISGLLAG' A
#
# COMPACT_ATOMS: atom_id res chain seq x y z
N MET A 1 5.06 -6.36 -18.94
CA MET A 1 5.55 -5.18 -18.17
C MET A 1 4.54 -4.77 -17.10
N ASN A 2 3.25 -4.62 -17.43
CA ASN A 2 2.20 -4.22 -16.49
C ASN A 2 1.99 -5.18 -15.30
N THR A 3 2.12 -6.49 -15.51
CA THR A 3 1.94 -7.51 -14.45
C THR A 3 3.00 -7.40 -13.35
N LEU A 4 4.26 -7.17 -13.73
CA LEU A 4 5.38 -6.96 -12.79
C LEU A 4 5.20 -5.66 -11.99
N ILE A 5 4.77 -4.59 -12.66
CA ILE A 5 4.48 -3.30 -12.01
C ILE A 5 3.32 -3.45 -11.01
N GLY A 6 2.23 -4.10 -11.43
CA GLY A 6 1.09 -4.38 -10.56
C GLY A 6 1.48 -5.20 -9.33
N ALA A 7 2.26 -6.27 -9.52
CA ALA A 7 2.76 -7.09 -8.42
C ALA A 7 3.65 -6.30 -7.45
N ALA A 8 4.56 -5.46 -7.97
CA ALA A 8 5.42 -4.62 -7.14
C ALA A 8 4.63 -3.59 -6.32
N MET A 9 3.60 -2.97 -6.92
CA MET A 9 2.75 -2.00 -6.23
C MET A 9 1.89 -2.64 -5.13
N ILE A 10 1.35 -3.83 -5.38
CA ILE A 10 0.62 -4.60 -4.36
C ILE A 10 1.55 -5.02 -3.23
N ALA A 11 2.76 -5.49 -3.54
CA ALA A 11 3.76 -5.82 -2.54
C ALA A 11 4.14 -4.61 -1.68
N ALA A 12 4.35 -3.44 -2.29
CA ALA A 12 4.62 -2.19 -1.58
C ALA A 12 3.45 -1.79 -0.66
N ALA A 13 2.20 -1.89 -1.13
CA ALA A 13 1.03 -1.66 -0.30
C ALA A 13 0.98 -2.62 0.91
N GLY A 14 1.29 -3.90 0.71
CA GLY A 14 1.35 -4.89 1.78
C GLY A 14 2.41 -4.55 2.83
N VAL A 15 3.60 -4.12 2.40
CA VAL A 15 4.66 -3.68 3.32
C VAL A 15 4.22 -2.43 4.09
N LEU A 16 3.61 -1.45 3.43
CA LEU A 16 3.08 -0.25 4.06
C LEU A 16 2.00 -0.60 5.11
N ILE A 17 1.08 -1.51 4.79
CA ILE A 17 0.11 -1.98 5.77
C ILE A 17 0.84 -2.60 6.96
N PHE A 18 1.77 -3.53 6.71
CA PHE A 18 2.49 -4.24 7.75
C PHE A 18 3.25 -3.31 8.71
N ILE A 19 3.98 -2.31 8.20
CA ILE A 19 4.71 -1.34 9.03
C ILE A 19 3.78 -0.33 9.72
N GLY A 20 2.57 -0.14 9.18
CA GLY A 20 1.55 0.76 9.74
C GLY A 20 0.73 0.14 10.88
N LEU A 21 0.80 -1.19 11.06
CA LEU A 21 0.09 -1.86 12.15
C LEU A 21 0.59 -1.38 13.52
N PRO A 22 -0.32 -1.19 14.50
CA PRO A 22 0.07 -0.93 15.87
C PRO A 22 0.81 -2.14 16.47
N ASN A 23 1.76 -1.87 17.37
CA ASN A 23 2.44 -2.94 18.11
C ASN A 23 1.46 -3.66 19.06
N ARG A 24 1.84 -4.81 19.62
CA ARG A 24 1.01 -5.57 20.60
C ARG A 24 0.59 -4.75 21.83
N ALA A 25 1.30 -3.66 22.11
CA ALA A 25 0.98 -2.69 23.16
C ALA A 25 -0.02 -1.60 22.72
N GLY A 26 -0.51 -1.63 21.48
CA GLY A 26 -1.41 -0.61 20.90
C GLY A 26 -0.69 0.66 20.43
N GLU A 27 0.63 0.74 20.57
CA GLU A 27 1.38 1.93 20.13
C GLU A 27 1.48 1.99 18.60
N HIS A 28 1.05 3.12 18.03
CA HIS A 28 1.22 3.42 16.62
C HIS A 28 2.70 3.73 16.29
N PRO A 29 3.16 3.35 15.09
CA PRO A 29 4.51 3.68 14.61
C PRO A 29 4.80 5.19 14.68
N LYS A 30 6.05 5.56 14.98
CA LYS A 30 6.44 6.97 15.16
C LYS A 30 6.11 7.88 13.97
N PHE A 31 6.08 7.34 12.75
CA PHE A 31 5.75 8.10 11.54
C PHE A 31 4.24 8.39 11.39
N LEU A 32 3.37 7.62 12.06
CA LEU A 32 1.91 7.85 12.12
C LEU A 32 1.49 8.77 13.27
N ARG A 33 2.46 9.27 14.07
CA ARG A 33 2.18 10.20 15.18
C ARG A 33 1.99 11.64 14.70
N PHE A 34 2.33 11.93 13.45
CA PHE A 34 2.06 13.23 12.82
C PHE A 34 0.61 13.25 12.32
N ASP A 35 -0.17 14.26 12.70
CA ASP A 35 -1.58 14.40 12.25
C ASP A 35 -1.72 14.31 10.73
N ALA A 36 -0.77 14.89 9.98
CA ALA A 36 -0.77 14.81 8.52
C ALA A 36 -0.59 13.37 8.00
N ALA A 37 0.19 12.54 8.69
CA ALA A 37 0.41 11.15 8.31
C ALA A 37 -0.84 10.29 8.56
N LEU A 38 -1.62 10.56 9.61
CA LEU A 38 -2.89 9.87 9.86
C LEU A 38 -3.90 10.07 8.73
N VAL A 39 -3.88 11.25 8.11
CA VAL A 39 -4.76 11.57 6.97
C VAL A 39 -4.19 11.08 5.64
N LEU A 40 -2.89 11.21 5.42
CA LEU A 40 -2.27 10.94 4.12
C LEU A 40 -1.90 9.46 3.93
N TYR A 41 -1.61 8.73 5.00
CA TYR A 41 -1.18 7.34 4.91
C TYR A 41 -2.24 6.40 4.32
N PRO A 42 -3.52 6.45 4.76
CA PRO A 42 -4.57 5.61 4.17
C PRO A 42 -4.75 5.82 2.65
N PRO A 43 -4.91 7.05 2.11
CA PRO A 43 -5.08 7.25 0.68
C PRO A 43 -3.84 6.88 -0.13
N VAL A 44 -2.61 7.01 0.41
CA VAL A 44 -1.39 6.52 -0.27
C VAL A 44 -1.44 5.01 -0.41
N VAL A 45 -1.70 4.28 0.68
CA VAL A 45 -1.81 2.81 0.65
C VAL A 45 -2.89 2.36 -0.32
N LEU A 46 -4.06 3.01 -0.30
CA LEU A 46 -5.17 2.72 -1.21
C LEU A 46 -4.81 3.00 -2.67
N SER A 47 -4.02 4.04 -2.94
CA SER A 47 -3.55 4.35 -4.30
C SER A 47 -2.63 3.25 -4.83
N PHE A 48 -1.69 2.76 -4.02
CA PHE A 48 -0.82 1.64 -4.39
C PHE A 48 -1.62 0.36 -4.64
N LEU A 49 -2.61 0.08 -3.80
CA LEU A 49 -3.51 -1.07 -3.95
C LEU A 49 -4.36 -0.98 -5.23
N GLY A 50 -5.02 0.15 -5.45
CA GLY A 50 -5.91 0.35 -6.59
C GLY A 50 -5.17 0.36 -7.92
N LEU A 51 -4.09 1.15 -8.03
CA LEU A 51 -3.27 1.20 -9.24
C LEU A 51 -2.52 -0.11 -9.49
N GLY A 52 -2.02 -0.75 -8.43
CA GLY A 52 -1.38 -2.06 -8.50
C GLY A 52 -2.33 -3.14 -9.00
N ALA A 53 -3.55 -3.19 -8.46
CA ALA A 53 -4.60 -4.11 -8.91
C ALA A 53 -4.98 -3.85 -10.37
N ALA A 54 -5.19 -2.59 -10.76
CA ALA A 54 -5.50 -2.23 -12.13
C ALA A 54 -4.40 -2.65 -13.12
N ALA A 55 -3.13 -2.40 -12.78
CA ALA A 55 -1.99 -2.80 -13.60
C ALA A 55 -1.83 -4.33 -13.68
N LEU A 56 -2.10 -5.06 -12.59
CA LEU A 56 -2.06 -6.52 -12.55
C LEU A 56 -3.16 -7.11 -13.46
N ILE A 57 -4.40 -6.64 -13.32
CA ILE A 57 -5.55 -7.08 -14.13
C ILE A 57 -5.31 -6.76 -15.60
N SER A 58 -4.86 -5.54 -15.92
CA SER A 58 -4.51 -5.14 -17.29
C SER A 58 -3.40 -6.01 -17.87
N GLY A 59 -2.35 -6.31 -17.09
CA GLY A 59 -1.27 -7.17 -17.50
C GLY A 59 -1.68 -8.63 -17.72
N LEU A 60 -2.68 -9.12 -16.98
CA LEU A 60 -3.23 -10.46 -17.15
C LEU A 60 -4.16 -10.58 -18.36
N LEU A 61 -4.95 -9.54 -18.65
CA LEU A 61 -5.86 -9.51 -19.81
C LEU A 61 -5.13 -9.28 -21.14
N ALA A 62 -3.92 -8.72 -21.09
CA ALA A 62 -3.12 -8.39 -22.27
C ALA A 62 -2.05 -9.44 -22.62
N GLY A 63 -1.91 -10.50 -21.82
CA GLY A 63 -1.01 -11.63 -22.06
C GLY A 63 -1.77 -12.83 -22.59
#